data_AF-A0A5K0V8H9-F1
#
_entry.id   AF-A0A5K0V8H9-F1
#
_cell.length_a   1.000
_cell.length_b   1.000
_cell.length_c   1.000
_cell.angle_alpha   90.00
_cell.angle_beta   90.00
_cell.angle_gamma   90.00
#
_symmetry.space_group_name_H-M   'P 1'
#
loop_
_entity.id
_entity.type
_entity.pdbx_description
1 polymer ?
#
loop_
_entity_poly.entity_id
_entity_poly.type
_entity_poly.pdbx_seq_one_letter_code
_entity_poly.pdbx_strand_id
1 'polypeptide(L)'
;MLAQIAIVGLVGVVAWVYQAIKPPPPKICGSRNGPPVTATRIKLRDGRYLAYKELGVPKERAKHKIIYVHGFDQCRLDALPVTM
;
A
#
# COMPACT_ATOMS: atom_id res chain seq x y z
N MET A 1 41.09 -19.84 2.88
CA MET A 1 41.40 -18.65 3.72
C MET A 1 41.19 -17.32 2.97
N LEU A 2 42.01 -16.97 1.96
CA LEU A 2 41.85 -15.69 1.22
C LEU A 2 40.49 -15.51 0.54
N ALA A 3 39.99 -16.53 -0.16
CA ALA A 3 38.68 -16.48 -0.81
C ALA A 3 37.52 -16.27 0.18
N GLN A 4 37.60 -16.88 1.37
CA GLN A 4 36.58 -16.71 2.41
C GLN A 4 36.59 -15.29 2.97
N ILE A 5 37.78 -14.70 3.19
CA ILE A 5 37.92 -13.31 3.62
C ILE A 5 37.35 -12.36 2.56
N ALA A 6 37.63 -12.62 1.28
CA ALA A 6 37.08 -11.82 0.17
C ALA A 6 35.55 -11.89 0.11
N ILE A 7 34.95 -13.07 0.30
CA ILE A 7 33.49 -13.26 0.33
C ILE A 7 32.87 -12.48 1.50
N VAL A 8 33.43 -12.60 2.71
CA VAL A 8 32.93 -11.88 3.88
C VAL A 8 33.03 -10.37 3.68
N GLY A 9 34.15 -9.90 3.11
CA GLY A 9 34.33 -8.50 2.74
C GLY A 9 33.28 -8.02 1.73
N LEU A 10 33.03 -8.80 0.68
CA LEU A 10 32.01 -8.48 -0.33
C LEU A 10 30.61 -8.38 0.30
N VAL A 11 30.21 -9.35 1.14
CA VAL A 11 28.91 -9.32 1.83
C VAL A 11 28.78 -8.08 2.72
N GLY A 12 29.85 -7.71 3.44
CA GLY A 12 29.87 -6.50 4.25
C GLY A 12 29.68 -5.23 3.43
N VAL A 13 30.39 -5.11 2.29
CA VAL A 13 30.24 -3.98 1.36
C VAL A 13 28.81 -3.92 0.79
N VAL A 14 28.26 -5.06 0.36
CA VAL A 14 26.89 -5.13 -0.17
C VAL A 14 25.86 -4.72 0.89
N ALA A 15 26.01 -5.19 2.13
CA ALA A 15 25.12 -4.82 3.23
C ALA A 15 25.20 -3.32 3.54
N TRP A 16 26.41 -2.74 3.54
CA TRP A 16 26.61 -1.31 3.77
C TRP A 16 25.99 -0.47 2.66
N VAL A 17 26.20 -0.84 1.39
CA VAL A 17 25.56 -0.18 0.24
C VAL A 17 24.04 -0.29 0.34
N TYR A 18 23.49 -1.47 0.67
CA TYR A 18 22.06 -1.66 0.85
C TYR A 18 21.47 -0.73 1.91
N GLN A 19 22.12 -0.58 3.06
CA GLN A 19 21.66 0.35 4.11
C GLN A 19 21.75 1.81 3.67
N ALA A 20 22.80 2.18 2.91
CA ALA A 20 22.98 3.54 2.42
C ALA A 20 21.93 3.96 1.38
N ILE A 21 21.44 3.02 0.55
CA ILE A 21 20.43 3.30 -0.48
C ILE A 21 19.00 3.00 -0.02
N LYS A 22 18.80 2.41 1.16
CA LYS A 22 17.47 2.10 1.67
C LYS A 22 16.73 3.41 1.92
N PRO A 23 15.58 3.64 1.26
CA PRO A 23 14.83 4.87 1.49
C PRO A 23 14.34 4.91 2.95
N PRO A 24 14.16 6.12 3.51
CA PRO A 24 13.50 6.25 4.81
C PRO A 24 12.09 5.64 4.73
N PRO A 25 11.54 5.15 5.85
CA PRO A 25 10.17 4.66 5.89
C PRO A 25 9.19 5.69 5.31
N PRO A 26 8.24 5.27 4.46
CA PRO A 26 7.28 6.19 3.86
C PRO A 26 6.47 6.89 4.95
N LYS A 27 6.17 8.17 4.74
CA LYS A 27 5.32 8.94 5.65
C LYS A 27 3.87 8.47 5.52
N ILE A 28 3.18 8.39 6.66
CA ILE A 28 1.78 8.00 6.71
C ILE A 28 0.93 9.09 6.06
N CYS A 29 0.06 8.72 5.12
CA CYS A 29 -0.89 9.67 4.53
C CYS A 29 -1.78 10.28 5.63
N GLY A 30 -1.87 11.61 5.68
CA GLY A 30 -2.64 12.35 6.68
C GLY A 30 -1.88 12.66 7.98
N SER A 31 -0.62 12.23 8.13
CA SER A 31 0.23 12.67 9.26
C SER A 31 0.76 14.09 9.03
N ARG A 32 1.28 14.72 10.09
CA ARG A 32 2.02 16.00 9.98
C ARG A 32 3.17 15.83 8.98
N ASN A 33 3.26 16.72 7.99
CA ASN A 33 4.22 16.68 6.87
C ASN A 33 4.17 15.40 6.01
N GLY A 34 3.11 14.59 6.13
CA GLY A 34 2.82 13.45 5.28
C GLY A 34 1.98 13.85 4.06
N PRO A 35 1.90 12.99 3.04
CA PRO A 35 1.03 13.23 1.88
C PRO A 35 -0.44 13.26 2.31
N PRO A 36 -1.33 13.95 1.57
CA PRO A 36 -2.75 13.97 1.88
C PRO A 36 -3.39 12.58 1.69
N VAL A 37 -4.45 12.30 2.44
CA VAL A 37 -5.28 11.11 2.19
C VAL A 37 -6.17 11.40 0.97
N THR A 38 -5.90 10.73 -0.15
CA THR A 38 -6.63 10.91 -1.42
C THR A 38 -7.69 9.84 -1.69
N ALA A 39 -7.66 8.73 -0.94
CA ALA A 39 -8.60 7.64 -1.13
C ALA A 39 -10.01 8.01 -0.64
N THR A 40 -11.02 7.62 -1.43
CA THR A 40 -12.41 7.64 -0.96
C THR A 40 -12.54 6.71 0.24
N ARG A 41 -13.25 7.18 1.27
CA ARG A 41 -13.32 6.50 2.57
C ARG A 41 -14.65 6.76 3.27
N ILE A 42 -15.10 5.78 4.04
CA ILE A 42 -16.27 5.88 4.91
C ILE A 42 -15.78 5.94 6.34
N LYS A 43 -16.28 6.91 7.13
CA LYS A 43 -16.03 6.97 8.57
C LYS A 43 -16.98 6.00 9.28
N LEU A 44 -16.42 5.07 10.04
CA LEU A 44 -17.15 4.11 10.85
C LEU A 44 -17.63 4.76 12.16
N ARG A 45 -18.57 4.11 12.86
CA ARG A 45 -19.14 4.62 14.11
C ARG A 45 -18.09 4.83 15.21
N ASP A 46 -17.05 4.01 15.23
CA ASP A 46 -15.93 4.10 16.17
C ASP A 46 -14.86 5.14 15.76
N GLY A 47 -15.10 5.89 14.68
CA GLY A 47 -14.21 6.93 14.19
C GLY A 47 -13.11 6.45 13.23
N ARG A 48 -12.94 5.14 13.02
CA ARG A 48 -11.99 4.61 12.02
C ARG A 48 -12.47 4.89 10.59
N TYR A 49 -11.55 4.86 9.63
CA TYR A 49 -11.87 5.06 8.21
C TYR A 49 -11.66 3.76 7.42
N LEU A 50 -12.68 3.35 6.66
CA LEU A 50 -12.60 2.26 5.69
C LEU A 50 -12.40 2.84 4.29
N ALA A 51 -11.24 2.60 3.67
CA ALA A 51 -10.96 3.01 2.30
C ALA A 51 -11.65 2.07 1.32
N TYR A 52 -12.24 2.62 0.26
CA TYR A 52 -12.93 1.84 -0.77
C TYR A 52 -12.68 2.42 -2.17
N LYS A 53 -12.94 1.62 -3.20
CA LYS A 53 -12.98 2.05 -4.59
C LYS A 53 -14.38 1.80 -5.12
N GLU A 54 -14.89 2.77 -5.87
CA GLU A 54 -16.17 2.68 -6.54
C GLU A 54 -15.92 2.58 -8.05
N LEU A 55 -16.68 1.70 -8.71
CA LEU A 55 -16.62 1.44 -10.14
C LEU A 55 -18.05 1.44 -10.70
N GLY A 56 -18.22 1.94 -11.92
CA GLY A 56 -19.53 2.03 -12.58
C GLY A 56 -20.37 3.23 -12.13
N VAL A 57 -21.67 3.01 -11.94
CA VAL A 57 -22.63 4.07 -11.59
C VAL A 57 -22.48 4.49 -10.12
N PRO A 58 -22.46 5.81 -9.81
CA PRO A 58 -22.39 6.28 -8.44
C PRO A 58 -23.43 5.63 -7.52
N LYS A 59 -23.02 5.22 -6.31
CA LYS A 59 -23.82 4.45 -5.35
C LYS A 59 -25.10 5.18 -4.94
N GLU A 60 -25.15 6.50 -5.04
CA GLU A 60 -26.35 7.30 -4.75
C GLU A 60 -27.45 7.05 -5.80
N ARG A 61 -27.09 6.60 -7.00
CA ARG A 61 -28.00 6.40 -8.14
C ARG A 61 -28.04 4.95 -8.66
N ALA A 62 -27.14 4.08 -8.19
CA ALA A 62 -27.10 2.69 -8.60
C ALA A 62 -28.32 1.90 -8.08
N LYS A 63 -29.03 1.21 -8.98
CA LYS A 63 -30.17 0.32 -8.65
C LYS A 63 -29.72 -0.96 -7.95
N HIS A 64 -28.57 -1.50 -8.35
CA HIS A 64 -27.96 -2.69 -7.77
C HIS A 64 -26.54 -2.36 -7.34
N LYS A 65 -26.13 -2.88 -6.17
CA LYS A 65 -24.82 -2.60 -5.58
C LYS A 65 -24.16 -3.93 -5.22
N ILE A 66 -22.94 -4.13 -5.69
CA ILE A 66 -22.12 -5.31 -5.38
C ILE A 66 -20.97 -4.84 -4.49
N ILE A 67 -20.75 -5.55 -3.38
CA ILE A 67 -19.63 -5.30 -2.47
C ILE A 67 -18.62 -6.42 -2.69
N TYR A 68 -17.42 -6.06 -3.12
CA TYR A 68 -16.29 -6.97 -3.22
C TYR A 68 -15.37 -6.79 -2.00
N VAL A 69 -15.15 -7.88 -1.26
CA VAL A 69 -14.20 -7.92 -0.15
C VAL A 69 -12.95 -8.65 -0.66
N HIS A 70 -11.83 -7.95 -0.64
CA HIS A 70 -10.56 -8.51 -1.13
C HIS A 70 -9.98 -9.54 -0.15
N GLY A 71 -9.14 -10.44 -0.67
CA GLY A 71 -8.43 -11.43 0.13
C GLY A 71 -7.30 -10.86 0.97
N PHE A 72 -6.60 -11.77 1.68
CA PHE A 72 -5.34 -11.46 2.34
C PHE A 72 -4.27 -11.03 1.31
N ASP A 73 -3.41 -10.09 1.69
CA ASP A 73 -2.38 -9.49 0.82
C ASP A 73 -2.91 -8.75 -0.43
N GLN A 74 -4.17 -8.31 -0.38
CA GLN A 74 -4.82 -7.50 -1.42
C GLN A 74 -5.31 -6.18 -0.83
N CYS A 75 -5.75 -5.26 -1.70
CA CYS A 75 -6.30 -3.97 -1.32
C CYS A 75 -7.51 -3.59 -2.19
N ARG A 76 -8.11 -2.43 -1.89
CA ARG A 76 -9.28 -1.89 -2.62
C ARG A 76 -9.07 -1.69 -4.14
N LEU A 77 -7.82 -1.70 -4.60
CA LEU A 77 -7.47 -1.47 -6.01
C LEU A 77 -7.34 -2.78 -6.80
N ASP A 78 -7.30 -3.92 -6.12
CA ASP A 78 -7.09 -5.23 -6.74
C ASP A 78 -8.40 -5.94 -7.10
N ALA A 79 -9.53 -5.23 -6.99
CA ALA A 79 -10.78 -5.71 -7.55
C ALA A 79 -10.61 -5.84 -9.07
N LEU A 80 -11.03 -6.99 -9.62
CA LEU A 80 -11.02 -7.23 -11.06
C LEU A 80 -11.61 -6.03 -11.80
N PRO A 81 -11.03 -5.60 -12.93
CA PRO A 81 -11.68 -4.65 -13.81
C PRO A 81 -12.93 -5.34 -14.35
N VAL A 82 -14.05 -5.16 -13.66
CA VAL A 82 -15.37 -5.46 -14.20
C VAL A 82 -15.62 -4.34 -15.21
N THR A 83 -15.02 -4.47 -16.39
CA THR A 83 -15.36 -3.66 -17.54
C THR A 83 -16.80 -3.99 -17.90
N MET A 84 -17.70 -3.06 -17.59
CA MET A 84 -19.01 -2.95 -18.24
C MET A 84 -18.91 -1.93 -19.35
#